data_AF-A0A3D2JT52-F1
#
_entry.id   AF-A0A3D2JT52-F1
#
_cell.length_a   1.000
_cell.length_b   1.000
_cell.length_c   1.000
_cell.angle_alpha   90.00
_cell.angle_beta   90.00
_cell.angle_gamma   90.00
#
_symmetry.space_group_name_H-M   'P 1'
#
loop_
_entity.id
_entity.type
_entity.pdbx_description
1 polymer ?
#
loop_
_entity_poly.entity_id
_entity_poly.type
_entity_poly.pdbx_seq_one_letter_code
_entity_poly.pdbx_strand_id
1 'polypeptide(L)'
;MYVMSRYNCGSRFLVTGEEADTYYEAPTGVTLSRYAAASSSRPPRHPAGIPVFKPPYSRITAIDMNSGEHLWWIPAGYTPDRIKNLSSLEGLDIGNTGSGAVGQMVVTDTMLVYSNITSDGTPHLFALDKSSGEEVARVEAPAATRYGMSSWVHDGKQYIILQTGSTLTAMALP
;
A
#
# COMPACT_ATOMS: atom_id res chain seq x y z
N MET A 1 9.11 -4.37 -15.84
CA MET A 1 8.06 -3.56 -15.18
C MET A 1 8.00 -3.94 -13.71
N TYR A 2 7.65 -3.02 -12.83
CA TYR A 2 7.43 -3.31 -11.40
C TYR A 2 5.99 -3.03 -11.05
N VAL A 3 5.32 -3.97 -10.38
CA VAL A 3 3.93 -3.86 -10.00
C VAL A 3 3.81 -4.09 -8.51
N MET A 4 3.25 -3.11 -7.79
CA MET A 4 2.86 -3.30 -6.41
C MET A 4 1.42 -3.80 -6.36
N SER A 5 1.20 -4.88 -5.62
CA SER A 5 -0.10 -5.51 -5.49
C SER A 5 -0.38 -5.86 -4.03
N ARG A 6 -1.66 -5.97 -3.69
CA ARG A 6 -2.11 -6.51 -2.41
C ARG A 6 -3.24 -7.48 -2.65
N TYR A 7 -3.29 -8.55 -1.86
CA TYR A 7 -4.49 -9.38 -1.81
C TYR A 7 -5.52 -8.66 -0.96
N ASN A 8 -6.59 -8.22 -1.61
CA ASN A 8 -7.70 -7.58 -0.93
C ASN A 8 -9.03 -8.11 -1.50
N CYS A 9 -9.95 -8.48 -0.62
CA CYS A 9 -11.34 -8.69 -0.98
C CYS A 9 -12.14 -7.46 -0.56
N GLY A 10 -12.64 -6.71 -1.53
CA GLY A 10 -13.65 -5.70 -1.29
C GLY A 10 -15.03 -6.34 -1.38
N SER A 11 -15.68 -6.58 -0.25
CA SER A 11 -17.08 -7.03 -0.23
C SER A 11 -17.94 -5.91 0.32
N ARG A 12 -18.65 -5.14 -0.52
CA ARG A 12 -19.61 -4.15 0.00
C ARG A 12 -20.63 -4.88 0.87
N PHE A 13 -20.80 -4.47 2.12
CA PHE A 13 -21.89 -5.01 2.93
C PHE A 13 -23.21 -4.58 2.31
N LEU A 14 -24.19 -5.48 2.31
CA LEU A 14 -25.54 -5.16 1.89
C LEU A 14 -26.26 -4.54 3.09
N VAL A 15 -26.71 -3.30 2.94
CA VAL A 15 -27.52 -2.58 3.93
C VAL A 15 -28.91 -2.34 3.37
N THR A 16 -29.85 -1.89 4.20
CA THR A 16 -31.17 -1.47 3.69
C THR A 16 -31.02 -0.19 2.87
N GLY A 17 -31.92 0.07 1.92
CA GLY A 17 -31.89 1.35 1.21
C GLY A 17 -32.17 2.55 2.12
N GLU A 18 -32.96 2.36 3.19
CA GLU A 18 -33.17 3.39 4.20
C GLU A 18 -31.86 3.79 4.89
N GLU A 19 -31.05 2.83 5.32
CA GLU A 19 -29.74 3.11 5.89
C GLU A 19 -28.80 3.78 4.86
N ALA A 20 -28.78 3.28 3.62
CA ALA A 20 -27.91 3.83 2.59
C ALA A 20 -28.28 5.27 2.19
N ASP A 21 -29.57 5.63 2.18
CA ASP A 21 -30.02 6.97 1.83
C ASP A 21 -29.62 8.01 2.88
N THR A 22 -29.38 7.61 4.14
CA THR A 22 -28.80 8.52 5.16
C THR A 22 -27.38 8.97 4.84
N TYR A 23 -26.68 8.32 3.90
CA TYR A 23 -25.34 8.73 3.48
C TYR A 23 -25.35 9.98 2.60
N TYR A 24 -26.52 10.41 2.12
CA TYR A 24 -26.67 11.54 1.21
C TYR A 24 -27.60 12.59 1.80
N GLU A 25 -27.19 13.85 1.75
CA GLU A 25 -28.01 14.97 2.23
C GLU A 25 -29.26 15.19 1.36
N ALA A 26 -29.18 14.86 0.06
CA ALA A 26 -30.27 14.99 -0.90
C ALA A 26 -30.34 13.77 -1.84
N PRO A 27 -30.98 12.66 -1.42
CA PRO A 27 -31.15 11.50 -2.29
C PRO A 27 -32.10 11.82 -3.46
N THR A 28 -31.78 11.34 -4.65
CA THR A 28 -32.63 11.51 -5.83
C THR A 28 -33.61 10.34 -5.94
N GLY A 29 -34.86 10.55 -5.52
CA GLY A 29 -35.92 9.54 -5.65
C GLY A 29 -36.96 9.64 -4.55
N VAL A 30 -38.10 8.96 -4.75
CA VAL A 30 -39.17 8.85 -3.74
C VAL A 30 -39.39 7.40 -3.27
N THR A 31 -38.62 6.46 -3.81
CA THR A 31 -38.72 5.03 -3.50
C THR A 31 -37.36 4.51 -3.13
N LEU A 32 -37.21 4.09 -1.87
CA LEU A 32 -35.99 3.49 -1.37
C LEU A 32 -35.77 2.12 -2.03
N SER A 33 -34.53 1.85 -2.41
CA SER A 33 -34.15 0.47 -2.77
C SER A 33 -34.36 -0.44 -1.56
N ARG A 34 -34.77 -1.70 -1.76
CA ARG A 34 -34.89 -2.63 -0.62
C ARG A 34 -33.53 -2.85 0.05
N TYR A 35 -32.48 -2.90 -0.75
CA TYR A 35 -31.10 -3.04 -0.31
C TYR A 35 -30.15 -2.21 -1.14
N ALA A 36 -29.02 -1.81 -0.55
CA ALA A 36 -27.98 -1.04 -1.20
C ALA A 36 -26.59 -1.46 -0.69
N ALA A 37 -25.55 -1.09 -1.43
CA ALA A 37 -24.16 -1.33 -1.03
C ALA A 37 -23.71 -0.27 -0.01
N ALA A 38 -23.16 -0.70 1.12
CA ALA A 38 -22.62 0.21 2.13
C ALA A 38 -21.43 1.05 1.60
N SER A 39 -21.28 2.26 2.13
CA SER A 39 -20.25 3.23 1.72
C SER A 39 -18.82 2.77 2.02
N SER A 40 -18.63 1.85 2.96
CA SER A 40 -17.37 1.16 3.18
C SER A 40 -17.59 -0.22 3.79
N SER A 41 -16.71 -1.16 3.44
CA SER A 41 -16.56 -2.39 4.19
C SER A 41 -15.07 -2.63 4.42
N ARG A 42 -14.73 -2.95 5.67
CA ARG A 42 -13.40 -3.49 5.93
C ARG A 42 -13.36 -4.92 5.35
N PRO A 43 -12.25 -5.32 4.73
CA PRO A 43 -12.08 -6.70 4.30
C PRO A 43 -12.33 -7.63 5.49
N PRO A 44 -13.00 -8.79 5.28
CA PRO A 44 -13.19 -9.77 6.33
C PRO A 44 -11.87 -10.10 7.03
N ARG A 45 -11.92 -10.27 8.35
CA ARG A 45 -10.78 -10.60 9.21
C ARG A 45 -11.19 -11.67 10.20
N HIS A 46 -10.20 -12.46 10.62
CA HIS A 46 -10.34 -13.32 11.80
C HIS A 46 -10.72 -12.44 13.02
N PRO A 47 -11.46 -12.96 14.03
CA PRO A 47 -11.78 -12.21 15.24
C PRO A 47 -10.56 -11.58 15.95
N ALA A 48 -9.38 -12.19 15.82
CA ALA A 48 -8.11 -11.64 16.31
C ALA A 48 -7.52 -10.52 15.42
N GLY A 49 -8.25 -10.01 14.41
CA GLY A 49 -7.80 -8.95 13.51
C GLY A 49 -6.89 -9.39 12.33
N ILE A 50 -6.57 -10.69 12.26
CA ILE A 50 -5.69 -11.27 11.24
C ILE A 50 -6.39 -11.23 9.86
N PRO A 51 -5.71 -10.78 8.78
CA PRO A 51 -6.23 -10.93 7.42
C PRO A 51 -6.57 -12.39 7.09
N VAL A 52 -7.65 -12.59 6.32
CA VAL A 52 -8.08 -13.94 5.93
C VAL A 52 -7.07 -14.63 4.99
N PHE A 53 -6.40 -13.85 4.13
CA PHE A 53 -5.38 -14.38 3.22
C PHE A 53 -4.03 -14.50 3.92
N LYS A 54 -3.24 -15.50 3.50
CA LYS A 54 -1.85 -15.62 3.95
C LYS A 54 -1.00 -14.43 3.45
N PRO A 55 0.01 -14.01 4.22
CA PRO A 55 0.96 -12.99 3.78
C PRO A 55 1.77 -13.45 2.55
N PRO A 56 2.37 -12.51 1.79
CA PRO A 56 2.39 -11.07 2.06
C PRO A 56 1.07 -10.36 1.74
N TYR A 57 0.67 -9.43 2.61
CA TYR A 57 -0.51 -8.59 2.45
C TYR A 57 -0.32 -7.49 1.40
N SER A 58 0.92 -7.12 1.11
CA SER A 58 1.33 -6.28 0.00
C SER A 58 2.69 -6.75 -0.53
N ARG A 59 2.89 -6.72 -1.84
CA ARG A 59 4.14 -7.13 -2.49
C ARG A 59 4.48 -6.28 -3.70
N ILE A 60 5.76 -6.23 -4.04
CA ILE A 60 6.25 -5.74 -5.33
C ILE A 60 6.66 -6.95 -6.15
N THR A 61 6.31 -6.96 -7.43
CA THR A 61 6.70 -8.00 -8.39
C THR A 61 7.41 -7.34 -9.57
N ALA A 62 8.61 -7.84 -9.89
CA ALA A 62 9.31 -7.50 -11.12
C ALA A 62 8.88 -8.46 -12.24
N ILE A 63 8.52 -7.90 -13.39
CA ILE A 63 8.01 -8.62 -14.54
C ILE A 63 8.87 -8.26 -15.75
N ASP A 64 9.42 -9.27 -16.43
CA ASP A 64 10.03 -9.10 -17.74
C ASP A 64 8.93 -8.79 -18.76
N MET A 65 9.07 -7.68 -19.48
CA MET A 65 8.03 -7.22 -20.42
C MET A 65 8.09 -7.89 -21.79
N ASN A 66 9.18 -8.59 -22.11
CA ASN A 66 9.30 -9.38 -23.34
C ASN A 66 8.68 -10.76 -23.15
N SER A 67 8.93 -11.42 -22.02
CA SER A 67 8.45 -12.80 -21.76
C SER A 67 7.19 -12.87 -20.90
N GLY A 68 6.93 -11.85 -20.07
CA GLY A 68 5.88 -11.89 -19.05
C GLY A 68 6.29 -12.63 -17.77
N GLU A 69 7.54 -13.10 -17.67
CA GLU A 69 8.01 -13.85 -16.50
C GLU A 69 8.15 -12.95 -15.27
N HIS A 70 7.81 -13.51 -14.10
CA HIS A 70 8.08 -12.88 -12.82
C HIS A 70 9.54 -13.15 -12.43
N LEU A 71 10.38 -12.11 -12.48
CA LEU A 71 11.80 -12.22 -12.15
C LEU A 71 12.01 -12.42 -10.65
N TRP A 72 11.28 -11.63 -9.84
CA TRP A 72 11.28 -11.73 -8.39
C TRP A 72 10.02 -11.08 -7.80
N TRP A 73 9.76 -11.37 -6.53
CA TRP A 73 8.80 -10.63 -5.73
C TRP A 73 9.28 -10.51 -4.29
N ILE A 74 8.91 -9.40 -3.64
CA ILE A 74 9.20 -9.15 -2.22
C ILE A 74 7.96 -8.60 -1.51
N PRO A 75 7.81 -8.79 -0.18
CA PRO A 75 6.84 -8.04 0.60
C PRO A 75 7.11 -6.53 0.53
N ALA A 76 6.05 -5.73 0.39
CA ALA A 76 6.17 -4.27 0.33
C ALA A 76 5.94 -3.63 1.71
N GLY A 77 6.92 -2.89 2.22
CA GLY A 77 6.94 -2.39 3.60
C GLY A 77 7.21 -3.50 4.62
N TYR A 78 6.97 -3.20 5.89
CA TYR A 78 7.19 -4.14 6.99
C TYR A 78 5.90 -4.65 7.63
N THR A 79 5.97 -5.81 8.30
CA THR A 79 4.88 -6.35 9.12
C THR A 79 4.41 -5.30 10.13
N PRO A 80 3.13 -4.85 10.09
CA PRO A 80 2.61 -3.87 11.03
C PRO A 80 2.63 -4.40 12.48
N ASP A 81 2.84 -3.52 13.45
CA ASP A 81 2.85 -3.88 14.88
C ASP A 81 1.53 -4.50 15.34
N ARG A 82 0.40 -4.03 14.78
CA ARG A 82 -0.92 -4.64 15.03
C ARG A 82 -1.05 -6.11 14.61
N ILE A 83 -0.14 -6.61 13.77
CA ILE A 83 -0.06 -8.02 13.36
C ILE A 83 1.04 -8.71 14.18
N LYS A 84 2.23 -8.09 14.26
CA LYS A 84 3.39 -8.63 14.99
C LYS A 84 3.09 -8.91 16.46
N ASN A 85 2.28 -8.07 17.09
CA ASN A 85 2.00 -8.12 18.53
C ASN A 85 0.71 -8.89 18.88
N LEU A 86 0.14 -9.65 17.95
CA LEU A 86 -1.03 -10.48 18.24
C LEU A 86 -0.63 -11.74 19.03
N SER A 87 -1.25 -11.94 20.19
CA SER A 87 -1.04 -13.14 21.01
C SER A 87 -1.36 -14.43 20.25
N SER A 88 -2.34 -14.39 19.34
CA SER A 88 -2.68 -15.53 18.48
C SER A 88 -1.59 -15.93 17.48
N LEU A 89 -0.55 -15.11 17.30
CA LEU A 89 0.59 -15.38 16.43
C LEU A 89 1.89 -15.59 17.22
N GLU A 90 1.82 -15.63 18.55
CA GLU A 90 2.99 -15.83 19.40
C GLU A 90 3.65 -17.19 19.14
N GLY A 91 4.98 -17.19 19.03
CA GLY A 91 5.77 -18.39 18.73
C GLY A 91 5.74 -18.85 17.25
N LEU A 92 5.04 -18.14 16.36
CA LEU A 92 5.05 -18.44 14.93
C LEU A 92 6.07 -17.56 14.18
N ASP A 93 6.88 -18.19 13.33
CA ASP A 93 7.69 -17.46 12.35
C ASP A 93 6.88 -17.27 11.05
N ILE A 94 6.43 -16.03 10.82
CA ILE A 94 5.64 -15.64 9.66
C ILE A 94 6.42 -14.77 8.65
N GLY A 95 7.69 -14.46 8.94
CA GLY A 95 8.51 -13.56 8.13
C GLY A 95 7.93 -12.14 7.96
N ASN A 96 8.40 -11.43 6.93
CA ASN A 96 7.85 -10.12 6.56
C ASN A 96 6.54 -10.29 5.80
N THR A 97 5.45 -9.80 6.38
CA THR A 97 4.11 -9.87 5.82
C THR A 97 3.81 -8.73 4.85
N GLY A 98 4.68 -7.72 4.75
CA GLY A 98 4.35 -6.45 4.12
C GLY A 98 3.29 -5.68 4.92
N SER A 99 3.17 -4.39 4.64
CA SER A 99 2.28 -3.51 5.42
C SER A 99 0.79 -3.68 5.09
N GLY A 100 0.47 -4.24 3.92
CA GLY A 100 -0.86 -4.23 3.30
C GLY A 100 -1.19 -2.91 2.56
N ALA A 101 -0.27 -1.95 2.55
CA ALA A 101 -0.39 -0.72 1.78
C ALA A 101 0.13 -0.93 0.36
N VAL A 102 -0.50 -0.23 -0.59
CA VAL A 102 0.05 -0.05 -1.94
C VAL A 102 0.44 1.40 -2.06
N GLY A 103 1.72 1.64 -2.31
CA GLY A 103 2.31 2.96 -2.47
C GLY A 103 2.68 3.26 -3.91
N GLN A 104 3.16 4.48 -4.10
CA GLN A 104 3.66 4.98 -5.37
C GLN A 104 5.10 4.51 -5.56
N MET A 105 5.50 4.36 -6.82
CA MET A 105 6.83 3.92 -7.19
C MET A 105 7.38 4.82 -8.29
N VAL A 106 8.69 5.00 -8.28
CA VAL A 106 9.43 5.63 -9.36
C VAL A 106 10.73 4.87 -9.58
N VAL A 107 11.12 4.72 -10.84
CA VAL A 107 12.39 4.08 -11.20
C VAL A 107 13.40 5.17 -11.50
N THR A 108 14.61 5.02 -10.99
CA THR A 108 15.78 5.79 -11.40
C THR A 108 16.73 4.91 -12.21
N ASP A 109 17.79 5.51 -12.74
CA ASP A 109 18.83 4.81 -13.49
C ASP A 109 19.47 3.68 -12.66
N THR A 110 19.55 3.84 -11.34
CA THR A 110 20.23 2.89 -10.44
C THR A 110 19.30 2.05 -9.58
N MET A 111 18.10 2.53 -9.24
CA MET A 111 17.26 1.88 -8.22
C MET A 111 15.76 1.99 -8.52
N LEU A 112 14.98 1.14 -7.87
CA LEU A 112 13.54 1.29 -7.74
C LEU A 112 13.26 1.96 -6.39
N VAL A 113 12.55 3.09 -6.40
CA VAL A 113 12.12 3.78 -5.17
C VAL A 113 10.62 3.62 -5.00
N TYR A 114 10.17 3.31 -3.79
CA TYR A 114 8.75 3.23 -3.47
C TYR A 114 8.42 3.82 -2.11
N SER A 115 7.18 4.29 -1.95
CA SER A 115 6.66 4.75 -0.67
C SER A 115 5.95 3.61 0.06
N ASN A 116 6.20 3.50 1.36
CA ASN A 116 5.45 2.59 2.23
C ASN A 116 5.61 3.01 3.70
N ILE A 117 5.26 2.12 4.63
CA ILE A 117 5.39 2.31 6.07
C ILE A 117 6.24 1.21 6.70
N THR A 118 6.91 1.56 7.79
CA THR A 118 7.54 0.61 8.73
C THR A 118 6.50 0.00 9.68
N SER A 119 6.95 -0.92 10.56
CA SER A 119 6.06 -1.68 11.46
C SER A 119 5.19 -0.79 12.37
N ASP A 120 5.75 0.32 12.84
CA ASP A 120 5.09 1.34 13.67
C ASP A 120 4.14 2.27 12.87
N GLY A 121 4.15 2.15 11.54
CA GLY A 121 3.35 2.99 10.64
C GLY A 121 4.06 4.24 10.12
N THR A 122 5.34 4.44 10.47
CA THR A 122 6.09 5.62 10.05
C THR A 122 6.35 5.59 8.53
N PRO A 123 5.98 6.64 7.78
CA PRO A 123 6.12 6.67 6.33
C PRO A 123 7.59 6.80 5.91
N HIS A 124 7.98 6.02 4.90
CA HIS A 124 9.34 5.98 4.38
C HIS A 124 9.34 5.91 2.85
N LEU A 125 10.43 6.39 2.26
CA LEU A 125 10.88 5.97 0.94
C LEU A 125 11.87 4.83 1.09
N PHE A 126 11.65 3.78 0.32
CA PHE A 126 12.48 2.59 0.26
C PHE A 126 13.15 2.53 -1.09
N ALA A 127 14.45 2.26 -1.11
CA ALA A 127 15.24 2.05 -2.31
C ALA A 127 15.58 0.57 -2.45
N LEU A 128 15.30 0.01 -3.63
CA LEU A 128 15.55 -1.38 -3.96
C LEU A 128 16.55 -1.51 -5.11
N ASP A 129 17.39 -2.55 -5.04
CA ASP A 129 18.08 -3.05 -6.21
C ASP A 129 17.05 -3.58 -7.22
N LYS A 130 17.19 -3.14 -8.48
CA LYS A 130 16.23 -3.45 -9.56
C LYS A 130 16.25 -4.92 -9.98
N SER A 131 17.41 -5.58 -9.86
CA SER A 131 17.62 -6.94 -10.34
C SER A 131 17.22 -7.99 -9.31
N SER A 132 17.40 -7.72 -8.02
CA SER A 132 17.12 -8.66 -6.94
C SER A 132 15.89 -8.31 -6.10
N GLY A 133 15.50 -7.04 -6.05
CA GLY A 133 14.49 -6.53 -5.13
C GLY A 133 15.01 -6.32 -3.70
N GLU A 134 16.31 -6.45 -3.45
CA GLU A 134 16.91 -6.22 -2.13
C GLU A 134 16.78 -4.74 -1.72
N GLU A 135 16.38 -4.48 -0.47
CA GLU A 135 16.37 -3.13 0.09
C GLU A 135 17.80 -2.65 0.34
N VAL A 136 18.24 -1.64 -0.42
CA VAL A 136 19.60 -1.08 -0.31
C VAL A 136 19.64 0.13 0.62
N ALA A 137 18.53 0.85 0.77
CA ALA A 137 18.40 1.98 1.69
C ALA A 137 16.93 2.30 1.97
N ARG A 138 16.70 3.07 3.03
CA ARG A 138 15.43 3.73 3.30
C ARG A 138 15.65 5.07 3.99
N VAL A 139 14.73 5.99 3.77
CA VAL A 139 14.71 7.31 4.43
C VAL A 139 13.29 7.62 4.89
N GLU A 140 13.16 8.18 6.08
CA GLU A 140 11.88 8.62 6.60
C GLU A 140 11.31 9.74 5.70
N ALA A 141 10.04 9.59 5.32
CA ALA A 141 9.31 10.61 4.59
C ALA A 141 8.52 11.47 5.61
N PRO A 142 8.37 12.78 5.38
CA PRO A 142 7.70 13.66 6.35
C PRO A 142 6.21 13.35 6.54
N ALA A 143 5.59 12.67 5.57
CA ALA A 143 4.22 12.17 5.66
C ALA A 143 3.97 11.08 4.61
N ALA A 144 2.87 10.34 4.79
CA ALA A 144 2.42 9.35 3.81
C ALA A 144 2.03 10.03 2.49
N THR A 145 2.49 9.47 1.37
CA THR A 145 2.15 9.96 0.04
C THR A 145 0.94 9.25 -0.56
N ARG A 146 0.08 10.01 -1.25
CA ARG A 146 -1.23 9.53 -1.74
C ARG A 146 -1.31 9.39 -3.25
N TYR A 147 -0.62 10.24 -4.00
CA TYR A 147 -0.63 10.20 -5.45
C TYR A 147 0.72 10.57 -6.02
N GLY A 148 1.07 9.92 -7.14
CA GLY A 148 2.24 10.21 -7.94
C GLY A 148 3.57 10.08 -7.18
N MET A 149 4.60 9.71 -7.92
CA MET A 149 5.96 9.93 -7.50
C MET A 149 6.74 10.23 -8.77
N SER A 150 7.53 11.29 -8.74
CA SER A 150 8.37 11.66 -9.88
C SER A 150 9.79 11.89 -9.44
N SER A 151 10.71 11.70 -10.37
CA SER A 151 12.15 11.80 -10.15
C SER A 151 12.70 12.89 -11.07
N TRP A 152 13.53 13.79 -10.56
CA TRP A 152 14.14 14.88 -11.33
C TRP A 152 15.59 15.11 -10.92
N VAL A 153 16.46 15.41 -11.89
CA VAL A 153 17.84 15.84 -11.61
C VAL A 153 17.92 17.35 -11.78
N HIS A 154 18.38 18.05 -10.74
CA HIS A 154 18.63 19.48 -10.76
C HIS A 154 20.02 19.74 -10.19
N ASP A 155 20.85 20.48 -10.94
CA ASP A 155 22.24 20.80 -10.59
C ASP A 155 23.07 19.58 -10.16
N GLY A 156 22.90 18.47 -10.89
CA GLY A 156 23.62 17.21 -10.64
C GLY A 156 23.10 16.39 -9.46
N LYS A 157 22.06 16.87 -8.76
CA LYS A 157 21.46 16.16 -7.63
C LYS A 157 20.10 15.56 -7.98
N GLN A 158 19.87 14.31 -7.55
CA GLN A 158 18.62 13.61 -7.75
C GLN A 158 17.60 14.01 -6.67
N TYR A 159 16.40 14.37 -7.10
CA TYR A 159 15.26 14.68 -6.25
C TYR A 159 14.11 13.73 -6.54
N ILE A 160 13.42 13.31 -5.48
CA ILE A 160 12.15 12.61 -5.55
C ILE A 160 11.06 13.56 -5.08
N ILE A 161 10.03 13.74 -5.89
CA ILE A 161 8.88 14.59 -5.58
C ILE A 161 7.72 13.70 -5.17
N LEU A 162 7.14 14.03 -4.01
CA LEU A 162 6.03 13.34 -3.37
C LEU A 162 4.85 14.29 -3.24
N GLN A 163 3.62 13.78 -3.40
CA GLN A 163 2.46 14.46 -2.84
C GLN A 163 2.22 13.96 -1.41
N THR A 164 2.45 14.83 -0.43
CA THR A 164 2.24 14.56 1.00
C THR A 164 1.08 15.40 1.51
N GLY A 165 -0.09 14.78 1.73
CA GLY A 165 -1.29 15.53 2.07
C GLY A 165 -1.70 16.51 0.96
N SER A 166 -1.81 17.80 1.28
CA SER A 166 -2.16 18.88 0.35
C SER A 166 -0.95 19.60 -0.27
N THR A 167 0.28 19.13 0.00
CA THR A 167 1.51 19.78 -0.47
C THR A 167 2.35 18.85 -1.35
N LEU A 168 3.24 19.46 -2.15
CA LEU A 168 4.33 18.76 -2.82
C LEU A 168 5.59 18.87 -1.96
N THR A 169 6.21 17.73 -1.69
CA THR A 169 7.47 17.63 -0.95
C THR A 169 8.54 17.14 -1.90
N ALA A 170 9.65 17.87 -2.01
CA ALA A 170 10.85 17.42 -2.70
C ALA A 170 11.85 16.88 -1.68
N MET A 171 12.29 15.64 -1.86
CA MET A 171 13.34 15.01 -1.08
C MET A 171 14.58 14.87 -1.96
N ALA A 172 15.68 15.49 -1.53
CA ALA A 172 16.96 15.31 -2.19
C ALA A 172 17.56 13.98 -1.74
N LEU A 173 17.92 13.11 -2.68
CA LEU A 173 18.63 11.89 -2.34
C LEU A 173 20.04 12.25 -1.84
N PRO A 174 20.54 11.54 -0.82
CA PRO A 174 21.84 11.82 -0.22
C PRO A 174 22.97 11.77 -1.25
#